data_AF-A0A5P8M2H0-F1
#
_entry.id   AF-A0A5P8M2H0-F1
#
_cell.length_a   1.000
_cell.length_b   1.000
_cell.length_c   1.000
_cell.angle_alpha   90.00
_cell.angle_beta   90.00
_cell.angle_gamma   90.00
#
_symmetry.space_group_name_H-M   'P 1'
#
loop_
_entity.id
_entity.type
_entity.pdbx_description
1 polymer ?
#
loop_
_entity_poly.entity_id
_entity_poly.type
_entity_poly.pdbx_seq_one_letter_code
_entity_poly.pdbx_strand_id
1 'polypeptide(L)'
;MWWEFRQWRRQWLNWALFALGFAVILGSYVYASNQAQQANAREYDTLLAESQQLADADKNLADQTQTEKVTKQRAAIQREQTIISRYGRALTGHRRNLLSHRLAYYRLLQHPAFPFSQRSATVIHQAITRDRYLQQHELVPRENVSALTPAAAFGRSQNAAVFLLILSLLVLQFGGLFARDWETGSIRLLLMLPQERQRLSRHKLGLALVIAGSELVLWSVFGYLLAAIRSGQRWGGAYPWRAVGTRIVTLNSVLLTNMLTIILVSTLVIVLLYWLSILLRDQFTVIVAMIAVLGSGALFFGEASTNLLAALNPFYQLGLSTHVGLRNVLVYGTLMGITDTALILAALVGGHFWWRKSTNLV
;
A
#
# COMPACT_ATOMS: atom_id res chain seq x y z
N MET A 1 9.30 -31.69 10.18
CA MET A 1 9.48 -30.71 9.09
C MET A 1 9.41 -31.33 7.70
N TRP A 2 10.34 -32.18 7.25
CA TRP A 2 10.38 -32.62 5.85
C TRP A 2 9.15 -33.44 5.38
N TRP A 3 8.58 -34.26 6.28
CA TRP A 3 7.36 -35.02 5.98
C TRP A 3 6.12 -34.11 5.87
N GLU A 4 5.94 -33.16 6.79
CA GLU A 4 4.84 -32.17 6.76
C GLU A 4 4.95 -31.29 5.50
N PHE A 5 6.16 -30.86 5.15
CA PHE A 5 6.42 -30.13 3.90
C PHE A 5 6.04 -30.96 2.67
N ARG A 6 6.38 -32.26 2.64
CA ARG A 6 5.99 -33.16 1.54
C ARG A 6 4.48 -33.33 1.42
N GLN A 7 3.76 -33.41 2.53
CA GLN A 7 2.30 -33.48 2.51
C GLN A 7 1.67 -32.18 2.05
N TRP A 8 2.18 -31.04 2.54
CA TRP A 8 1.77 -29.72 2.09
C TRP A 8 1.99 -29.53 0.57
N ARG A 9 3.15 -29.97 0.07
CA ARG A 9 3.51 -29.90 -1.36
C ARG A 9 2.59 -30.74 -2.26
N ARG A 10 2.00 -31.82 -1.74
CA ARG A 10 1.13 -32.71 -2.53
C ARG A 10 -0.29 -32.15 -2.71
N GLN A 11 -0.67 -31.12 -1.96
CA GLN A 11 -2.00 -30.53 -2.06
C GLN A 11 -2.04 -29.52 -3.22
N TRP A 12 -2.80 -29.85 -4.27
CA TRP A 12 -2.96 -29.00 -5.46
C TRP A 12 -3.50 -27.60 -5.12
N LEU A 13 -4.34 -27.49 -4.08
CA LEU A 13 -4.92 -26.23 -3.63
C LEU A 13 -3.84 -25.22 -3.21
N ASN A 14 -2.77 -25.66 -2.54
CA ASN A 14 -1.67 -24.78 -2.13
C ASN A 14 -0.97 -24.18 -3.34
N TRP A 15 -0.76 -24.97 -4.39
CA TRP A 15 -0.18 -24.47 -5.64
C TRP A 15 -1.11 -23.52 -6.39
N ALA A 16 -2.41 -23.78 -6.37
CA ALA A 16 -3.41 -22.88 -6.95
C ALA A 16 -3.44 -21.53 -6.22
N LEU A 17 -3.43 -21.54 -4.87
CA LEU A 17 -3.36 -20.33 -4.05
C LEU A 17 -2.04 -19.57 -4.25
N PHE A 18 -0.93 -20.29 -4.36
CA PHE A 18 0.38 -19.70 -4.66
C PHE A 18 0.40 -19.01 -6.04
N ALA A 19 -0.18 -19.65 -7.06
CA ALA A 19 -0.33 -19.08 -8.40
C ALA A 19 -1.25 -17.84 -8.41
N LEU A 20 -2.35 -17.88 -7.64
CA LEU A 20 -3.23 -16.74 -7.45
C LEU A 20 -2.50 -15.55 -6.83
N GLY A 21 -1.53 -15.77 -5.94
CA GLY A 21 -0.68 -14.71 -5.40
C GLY A 21 0.05 -13.91 -6.49
N PHE A 22 0.60 -14.59 -7.50
CA PHE A 22 1.21 -13.90 -8.65
C PHE A 22 0.19 -13.13 -9.50
N ALA A 23 -1.00 -13.70 -9.71
CA ALA A 23 -2.08 -13.05 -10.45
C ALA A 23 -2.54 -11.76 -9.74
N VAL A 24 -2.63 -11.78 -8.41
CA VAL A 24 -2.95 -10.60 -7.60
C VAL A 24 -1.88 -9.51 -7.78
N ILE A 25 -0.59 -9.87 -7.76
CA ILE A 25 0.51 -8.92 -7.94
C ILE A 25 0.49 -8.32 -9.35
N LEU A 26 0.32 -9.15 -10.37
CA LEU A 26 0.21 -8.69 -11.76
C LEU A 26 -1.01 -7.76 -11.93
N GLY A 27 -2.17 -8.14 -11.43
CA GLY A 27 -3.39 -7.33 -11.48
C GLY A 27 -3.23 -6.00 -10.76
N SER A 28 -2.57 -6.00 -9.60
CA SER A 28 -2.29 -4.78 -8.83
C SER A 28 -1.37 -3.81 -9.59
N TYR A 29 -0.37 -4.34 -10.29
CA TYR A 29 0.54 -3.53 -11.12
C TYR A 29 -0.21 -2.88 -12.28
N VAL A 30 -1.01 -3.64 -13.01
CA VAL A 30 -1.80 -3.14 -14.15
C VAL A 30 -2.78 -2.07 -13.68
N TYR A 31 -3.50 -2.33 -12.59
CA TYR A 31 -4.41 -1.36 -12.00
C TYR A 31 -3.71 -0.06 -11.59
N ALA A 32 -2.57 -0.16 -10.91
CA ALA A 32 -1.78 0.99 -10.49
C ALA A 32 -1.26 1.81 -11.69
N SER A 33 -0.82 1.13 -12.75
CA SER A 33 -0.37 1.75 -13.99
C SER A 33 -1.51 2.52 -14.66
N ASN A 34 -2.69 1.91 -14.76
CA ASN A 34 -3.86 2.55 -15.35
C ASN A 34 -4.32 3.77 -14.55
N GLN A 35 -4.31 3.70 -13.21
CA GLN A 35 -4.62 4.86 -12.37
C GLN A 35 -3.63 6.02 -12.60
N ALA A 36 -2.34 5.73 -12.75
CA ALA A 36 -1.33 6.75 -13.00
C ALA A 36 -1.56 7.44 -14.37
N GLN A 37 -1.87 6.67 -15.40
CA GLN A 37 -2.20 7.19 -16.73
C GLN A 37 -3.48 8.05 -16.72
N GLN A 38 -4.53 7.59 -16.03
CA GLN A 38 -5.78 8.36 -15.88
C GLN A 38 -5.56 9.67 -15.13
N ALA A 39 -4.70 9.69 -14.10
CA ALA A 39 -4.38 10.91 -13.38
C ALA A 39 -3.67 11.94 -14.28
N ASN A 40 -2.73 11.49 -15.12
CA ASN A 40 -2.05 12.37 -16.09
C ASN A 40 -3.02 12.92 -17.14
N ALA A 41 -3.94 12.09 -17.63
CA ALA A 41 -4.98 12.52 -18.58
C ALA A 41 -5.90 13.58 -17.96
N ARG A 42 -6.39 13.35 -16.73
CA ARG A 42 -7.22 14.34 -16.01
C ARG A 42 -6.51 15.66 -15.75
N GLU A 43 -5.21 15.61 -15.42
CA GLU A 43 -4.40 16.82 -15.25
C GLU A 43 -4.30 17.57 -16.58
N TYR A 44 -4.09 16.87 -17.69
CA TYR A 44 -4.07 17.49 -19.02
C TYR A 44 -5.42 18.14 -19.38
N ASP A 45 -6.53 17.45 -19.15
CA ASP A 45 -7.88 17.98 -19.41
C ASP A 45 -8.14 19.24 -18.55
N THR A 46 -7.66 19.24 -17.32
CA THR A 46 -7.73 20.40 -16.42
C THR A 46 -6.95 21.58 -17.00
N LEU A 47 -5.71 21.37 -17.45
CA LEU A 47 -4.89 22.42 -18.07
C LEU A 47 -5.53 22.96 -19.36
N LEU A 48 -6.20 22.09 -20.12
CA LEU A 48 -6.91 22.46 -21.33
C LEU A 48 -8.12 23.35 -21.01
N ALA A 49 -8.91 22.98 -20.00
CA ALA A 49 -10.03 23.80 -19.52
C ALA A 49 -9.57 25.15 -18.96
N GLU A 50 -8.52 25.18 -18.13
CA GLU A 50 -7.94 26.42 -17.60
C GLU A 50 -7.41 27.32 -18.74
N SER A 51 -6.79 26.73 -19.76
CA SER A 51 -6.34 27.47 -20.94
C SER A 51 -7.50 28.04 -21.76
N GLN A 52 -8.66 27.38 -21.80
CA GLN A 52 -9.86 27.88 -22.48
C GLN A 52 -10.48 29.05 -21.71
N GLN A 53 -10.60 28.93 -20.38
CA GLN A 53 -11.09 30.03 -19.53
C GLN A 53 -10.28 31.32 -19.69
N LEU A 54 -8.95 31.20 -19.74
CA LEU A 54 -8.07 32.34 -20.00
C LEU A 54 -8.25 32.92 -21.40
N ALA A 55 -8.47 32.07 -22.41
CA ALA A 55 -8.72 32.53 -23.78
C ALA A 55 -10.04 33.30 -23.89
N ASP A 56 -11.10 32.84 -23.22
CA ASP A 56 -12.39 33.52 -23.18
C ASP A 56 -12.32 34.82 -22.36
N ALA A 57 -11.53 34.84 -21.28
CA ALA A 57 -11.24 36.07 -20.54
C ALA A 57 -10.49 37.11 -21.39
N ASP A 58 -9.51 36.70 -22.20
CA ASP A 58 -8.81 37.63 -23.12
C ASP A 58 -9.75 38.17 -24.20
N LYS A 59 -10.66 37.35 -24.74
CA LYS A 59 -11.69 37.81 -25.70
C LYS A 59 -12.61 38.85 -25.07
N ASN A 60 -13.14 38.58 -23.87
CA ASN A 60 -14.02 39.51 -23.17
C ASN A 60 -13.33 40.84 -22.84
N LEU A 61 -12.01 40.83 -22.60
CA LEU A 61 -11.21 42.04 -22.38
C LEU A 61 -10.82 42.74 -23.69
N ALA A 62 -10.77 42.03 -24.81
CA ALA A 62 -10.52 42.61 -26.12
C ALA A 62 -11.67 43.50 -26.58
N ASP A 63 -12.90 43.20 -26.16
CA ASP A 63 -14.12 43.96 -26.45
C ASP A 63 -14.27 45.23 -25.59
N GLN A 64 -13.40 45.43 -24.58
CA GLN A 64 -13.41 46.60 -23.71
C GLN A 64 -12.52 47.73 -24.24
N THR A 65 -12.85 48.97 -23.85
CA THR A 65 -12.04 50.16 -24.17
C THR A 65 -10.59 49.98 -23.69
N GLN A 66 -9.63 50.15 -24.60
CA GLN A 66 -8.22 49.97 -24.32
C GLN A 66 -7.71 51.03 -23.34
N THR A 67 -7.62 50.64 -22.07
CA THR A 67 -6.98 51.41 -21.00
C THR A 67 -5.67 50.75 -20.60
N GLU A 68 -4.77 51.49 -19.95
CA GLU A 68 -3.51 50.94 -19.42
C GLU A 68 -3.74 49.77 -18.45
N LYS A 69 -4.89 49.74 -17.77
CA LYS A 69 -5.30 48.63 -16.90
C LYS A 69 -5.67 47.37 -17.71
N VAL A 70 -6.46 47.54 -18.77
CA VAL A 70 -6.87 46.44 -19.66
C VAL A 70 -5.66 45.85 -20.39
N THR A 71 -4.73 46.67 -20.89
CA THR A 71 -3.51 46.17 -21.56
C THR A 71 -2.61 45.39 -20.61
N LYS A 72 -2.44 45.85 -19.36
CA LYS A 72 -1.71 45.11 -18.31
C LYS A 72 -2.39 43.78 -17.97
N GLN A 73 -3.71 43.74 -17.88
CA GLN A 73 -4.47 42.52 -17.61
C GLN A 73 -4.38 41.51 -18.76
N ARG A 74 -4.52 41.95 -20.02
CA ARG A 74 -4.36 41.09 -21.20
C ARG A 74 -2.95 40.51 -21.30
N ALA A 75 -1.92 41.33 -21.05
CA ALA A 75 -0.54 40.85 -21.00
C ALA A 75 -0.30 39.82 -19.89
N ALA A 76 -0.98 39.95 -18.73
CA ALA A 76 -0.94 38.96 -17.67
C ALA A 76 -1.59 37.64 -18.12
N ILE A 77 -2.80 37.69 -18.68
CA ILE A 77 -3.52 36.51 -19.18
C ILE A 77 -2.72 35.75 -20.25
N GLN A 78 -2.10 36.45 -21.20
CA GLN A 78 -1.26 35.84 -22.23
C GLN A 78 -0.02 35.14 -21.64
N ARG A 79 0.59 35.71 -20.59
CA ARG A 79 1.70 35.08 -19.86
C ARG A 79 1.23 33.79 -19.17
N GLU A 80 0.08 33.83 -18.50
CA GLU A 80 -0.47 32.66 -17.81
C GLU A 80 -0.83 31.55 -18.79
N GLN A 81 -1.50 31.88 -19.91
CA GLN A 81 -1.83 30.95 -20.98
C GLN A 81 -0.57 30.32 -21.61
N THR A 82 0.51 31.09 -21.75
CA THR A 82 1.80 30.58 -22.23
C THR A 82 2.39 29.56 -21.25
N ILE A 83 2.31 29.80 -19.93
CA ILE A 83 2.82 28.89 -18.91
C ILE A 83 2.01 27.58 -18.89
N ILE A 84 0.68 27.68 -18.88
CA ILE A 84 -0.23 26.53 -18.89
C ILE A 84 -0.04 25.68 -20.15
N SER A 85 -0.02 26.31 -21.33
CA SER A 85 0.16 25.61 -22.61
C SER A 85 1.54 24.95 -22.75
N ARG A 86 2.59 25.54 -22.18
CA ARG A 86 3.93 24.91 -22.13
C ARG A 86 3.94 23.69 -21.22
N TYR A 87 3.26 23.76 -20.07
CA TYR A 87 3.12 22.61 -19.18
C TYR A 87 2.29 21.50 -19.85
N GLY A 88 1.13 21.81 -20.42
CA GLY A 88 0.29 20.84 -21.13
C GLY A 88 1.03 20.14 -22.29
N ARG A 89 1.79 20.89 -23.10
CA ARG A 89 2.64 20.31 -24.17
C ARG A 89 3.78 19.46 -23.63
N ALA A 90 4.37 19.84 -22.50
CA ALA A 90 5.42 19.05 -21.87
C ALA A 90 4.89 17.74 -21.28
N LEU A 91 3.66 17.77 -20.74
CA LEU A 91 2.96 16.62 -20.16
C LEU A 91 2.60 15.59 -21.22
N THR A 92 2.02 16.01 -22.35
CA THR A 92 1.71 15.10 -23.46
C THR A 92 2.97 14.60 -24.17
N GLY A 93 3.96 15.47 -24.34
CA GLY A 93 5.22 15.12 -25.01
C GLY A 93 6.25 14.41 -24.13
N HIS A 94 5.95 14.14 -22.84
CA HIS A 94 6.85 13.47 -21.89
C HIS A 94 8.28 14.07 -21.88
N ARG A 95 8.37 15.40 -21.96
CA ARG A 95 9.64 16.10 -22.27
C ARG A 95 10.55 16.19 -21.06
N ARG A 96 11.88 16.26 -21.29
CA ARG A 96 12.90 16.46 -20.22
C ARG A 96 12.63 17.72 -19.37
N ASN A 97 12.04 18.76 -19.94
CA ASN A 97 11.78 20.03 -19.25
C ASN A 97 10.45 20.06 -18.48
N LEU A 98 9.71 18.94 -18.37
CA LEU A 98 8.42 18.87 -17.69
C LEU A 98 8.46 19.49 -16.28
N LEU A 99 9.47 19.14 -15.47
CA LEU A 99 9.61 19.66 -14.11
C LEU A 99 9.66 21.18 -14.06
N SER A 100 10.42 21.79 -14.97
CA SER A 100 10.56 23.25 -15.02
C SER A 100 9.25 23.94 -15.37
N HIS A 101 8.49 23.41 -16.33
CA HIS A 101 7.19 23.95 -16.73
C HIS A 101 6.12 23.74 -15.66
N ARG A 102 6.11 22.57 -15.01
CA ARG A 102 5.19 22.26 -13.92
C ARG A 102 5.43 23.15 -12.70
N LEU A 103 6.70 23.37 -12.35
CA LEU A 103 7.07 24.25 -11.25
C LEU A 103 6.76 25.72 -11.54
N ALA A 104 6.89 26.17 -12.80
CA ALA A 104 6.43 27.50 -13.22
C ALA A 104 4.91 27.65 -13.08
N TYR A 105 4.14 26.62 -13.49
CA TYR A 105 2.68 26.60 -13.33
C TYR A 105 2.25 26.64 -11.86
N TYR A 106 2.80 25.80 -10.99
CA TYR A 106 2.42 25.84 -9.57
C TYR A 106 2.86 27.12 -8.85
N ARG A 107 3.97 27.76 -9.25
CA ARG A 107 4.34 29.09 -8.74
C ARG A 107 3.36 30.17 -9.16
N LEU A 108 2.87 30.11 -10.40
CA LEU A 108 1.83 31.00 -10.88
C LEU A 108 0.55 30.87 -10.06
N LEU A 109 0.14 29.63 -9.74
CA LEU A 109 -1.05 29.40 -8.90
C LEU A 109 -0.95 29.96 -7.47
N GLN A 110 0.24 30.30 -6.97
CA GLN A 110 0.38 30.96 -5.67
C GLN A 110 -0.14 32.40 -5.69
N HIS A 111 0.00 33.07 -6.83
CA HIS A 111 -0.40 34.46 -7.05
C HIS A 111 -1.00 34.62 -8.45
N PRO A 112 -2.17 34.03 -8.71
CA PRO A 112 -2.78 34.09 -10.03
C PRO A 112 -3.29 35.52 -10.29
N ALA A 113 -3.01 36.05 -11.48
CA ALA A 113 -3.58 37.31 -11.93
C ALA A 113 -5.08 37.15 -12.26
N PHE A 114 -5.50 35.93 -12.61
CA PHE A 114 -6.88 35.57 -12.88
C PHE A 114 -7.30 34.31 -12.10
N PRO A 115 -8.45 34.27 -11.40
CA PRO A 115 -8.86 33.11 -10.63
C PRO A 115 -9.46 32.01 -11.52
N PHE A 116 -8.63 31.12 -12.05
CA PHE A 116 -9.07 30.00 -12.91
C PHE A 116 -8.91 28.60 -12.27
N SER A 117 -8.22 28.47 -11.13
CA SER A 117 -8.07 27.17 -10.42
C SER A 117 -8.47 27.26 -8.95
N GLN A 118 -9.28 26.31 -8.49
CA GLN A 118 -9.65 26.13 -7.08
C GLN A 118 -8.73 25.15 -6.35
N ARG A 119 -7.44 25.10 -6.70
CA ARG A 119 -6.47 24.25 -5.99
C ARG A 119 -6.16 24.87 -4.63
N SER A 120 -6.19 24.07 -3.56
CA SER A 120 -5.86 24.58 -2.23
C SER A 120 -4.39 25.00 -2.15
N ALA A 121 -4.08 26.00 -1.31
CA ALA A 121 -2.71 26.46 -1.06
C ALA A 121 -1.79 25.31 -0.59
N THR A 122 -2.35 24.34 0.13
CA THR A 122 -1.64 23.14 0.59
C THR A 122 -1.21 22.23 -0.56
N VAL A 123 -2.07 22.00 -1.56
CA VAL A 123 -1.76 21.19 -2.75
C VAL A 123 -0.67 21.88 -3.59
N ILE A 124 -0.78 23.19 -3.77
CA ILE A 124 0.20 23.99 -4.51
C ILE A 124 1.56 23.91 -3.82
N HIS A 125 1.61 24.14 -2.51
CA HIS A 125 2.85 24.07 -1.75
C HIS A 125 3.49 22.68 -1.82
N GLN A 126 2.71 21.61 -1.65
CA GLN A 126 3.20 20.23 -1.74
C GLN A 126 3.76 19.89 -3.12
N ALA A 127 3.11 20.36 -4.19
CA ALA A 127 3.58 20.15 -5.56
C ALA A 127 4.91 20.87 -5.83
N ILE A 128 5.07 22.12 -5.35
CA ILE A 128 6.32 22.88 -5.46
C ILE A 128 7.44 22.17 -4.69
N THR A 129 7.18 21.76 -3.44
CA THR A 129 8.17 21.08 -2.60
C THR A 129 8.62 19.76 -3.25
N ARG A 130 7.68 18.97 -3.79
CA ARG A 130 7.99 17.76 -4.55
C ARG A 130 8.86 18.04 -5.78
N ASP A 131 8.49 19.04 -6.58
CA ASP A 131 9.17 19.31 -7.86
C ASP A 131 10.56 19.89 -7.66
N ARG A 132 10.75 20.73 -6.62
CA ARG A 132 12.08 21.18 -6.19
C ARG A 132 12.95 20.00 -5.74
N TYR A 133 12.39 19.07 -4.97
CA TYR A 133 13.12 17.88 -4.55
C TYR A 133 13.57 17.03 -5.76
N LEU A 134 12.68 16.82 -6.74
CA LEU A 134 13.01 16.10 -7.98
C LEU A 134 14.13 16.79 -8.76
N GLN A 135 14.11 18.11 -8.87
CA GLN A 135 15.20 18.87 -9.51
C GLN A 135 16.52 18.76 -8.73
N GLN A 136 16.49 18.90 -7.40
CA GLN A 136 17.68 18.83 -6.55
C GLN A 136 18.38 17.47 -6.58
N HIS A 137 17.61 16.39 -6.78
CA HIS A 137 18.12 15.02 -6.80
C HIS A 137 18.26 14.46 -8.22
N GLU A 138 18.12 15.31 -9.24
CA GLU A 138 18.23 14.94 -10.66
C GLU A 138 17.33 13.76 -11.06
N LEU A 139 16.16 13.67 -10.45
CA LEU A 139 15.21 12.57 -10.64
C LEU A 139 14.25 12.88 -11.79
N VAL A 140 14.06 11.93 -12.70
CA VAL A 140 13.15 12.07 -13.84
C VAL A 140 11.69 12.02 -13.36
N PRO A 141 10.83 13.00 -13.68
CA PRO A 141 9.44 12.97 -13.24
C PRO A 141 8.75 11.66 -13.67
N ARG A 142 7.90 11.12 -12.79
CA ARG A 142 7.21 9.84 -13.01
C ARG A 142 6.39 9.84 -14.29
N GLU A 143 5.87 11.00 -14.66
CA GLU A 143 5.08 11.23 -15.85
C GLU A 143 5.88 11.04 -17.14
N ASN A 144 7.22 11.04 -17.09
CA ASN A 144 8.08 10.76 -18.25
C ASN A 144 8.42 9.26 -18.39
N VAL A 145 8.01 8.42 -17.46
CA VAL A 145 8.23 6.96 -17.53
C VAL A 145 6.95 6.32 -18.05
N SER A 146 7.06 5.52 -19.11
CA SER A 146 5.92 4.83 -19.74
C SER A 146 5.24 3.80 -18.83
N ALA A 147 5.92 3.40 -17.75
CA ALA A 147 5.44 2.42 -16.78
C ALA A 147 5.97 2.72 -15.37
N LEU A 148 5.31 2.16 -14.35
CA LEU A 148 5.71 2.36 -12.95
C LEU A 148 7.08 1.71 -12.67
N THR A 149 7.98 2.48 -12.02
CA THR A 149 9.23 1.96 -11.47
C THR A 149 8.97 0.89 -10.40
N PRO A 150 9.92 0.00 -10.08
CA PRO A 150 9.72 -1.02 -9.05
C PRO A 150 9.24 -0.45 -7.73
N ALA A 151 9.91 0.57 -7.18
CA ALA A 151 9.50 1.17 -5.92
C ALA A 151 8.09 1.81 -6.02
N ALA A 152 7.72 2.42 -7.16
CA ALA A 152 6.40 3.00 -7.34
C ALA A 152 5.31 1.93 -7.49
N ALA A 153 5.63 0.83 -8.17
CA ALA A 153 4.79 -0.34 -8.27
C ALA A 153 4.51 -0.94 -6.89
N PHE A 154 5.53 -1.16 -6.06
CA PHE A 154 5.34 -1.65 -4.69
C PHE A 154 4.52 -0.71 -3.83
N GLY A 155 4.85 0.58 -3.84
CA GLY A 155 4.08 1.56 -3.06
C GLY A 155 2.61 1.61 -3.47
N ARG A 156 2.31 1.42 -4.76
CA ARG A 156 0.93 1.43 -5.29
C ARG A 156 0.21 0.07 -5.20
N SER A 157 0.94 -1.04 -5.28
CA SER A 157 0.39 -2.40 -5.14
C SER A 157 0.02 -2.70 -3.69
N GLN A 158 0.51 -1.92 -2.73
CA GLN A 158 0.15 -1.99 -1.32
C GLN A 158 -1.18 -1.26 -1.03
N ASN A 159 -2.19 -1.61 -1.81
CA ASN A 159 -3.59 -1.30 -1.53
C ASN A 159 -4.11 -2.29 -0.48
N ALA A 160 -4.95 -1.83 0.45
CA ALA A 160 -5.61 -2.66 1.46
C ALA A 160 -6.26 -3.93 0.84
N ALA A 161 -6.84 -3.83 -0.35
CA ALA A 161 -7.41 -4.96 -1.07
C ALA A 161 -6.38 -6.05 -1.42
N VAL A 162 -5.20 -5.66 -1.92
CA VAL A 162 -4.11 -6.61 -2.26
C VAL A 162 -3.59 -7.28 -1.00
N PHE A 163 -3.47 -6.50 0.07
CA PHE A 163 -3.02 -7.01 1.36
C PHE A 163 -4.01 -8.00 1.96
N LEU A 164 -5.31 -7.67 1.97
CA LEU A 164 -6.36 -8.58 2.43
C LEU A 164 -6.41 -9.85 1.60
N LEU A 165 -6.28 -9.76 0.27
CA LEU A 165 -6.22 -10.93 -0.61
C LEU A 165 -5.02 -11.83 -0.26
N ILE A 166 -3.83 -11.26 -0.07
CA ILE A 166 -2.65 -12.02 0.37
C ILE A 166 -2.91 -12.70 1.71
N LEU A 167 -3.48 -12.00 2.69
CA LEU A 167 -3.82 -12.60 3.99
C LEU A 167 -4.86 -13.71 3.87
N SER A 168 -5.89 -13.53 3.04
CA SER A 168 -6.90 -14.57 2.78
C SER A 168 -6.28 -15.82 2.15
N LEU A 169 -5.34 -15.65 1.20
CA LEU A 169 -4.59 -16.77 0.63
C LEU A 169 -3.80 -17.52 1.72
N LEU A 170 -3.09 -16.80 2.59
CA LEU A 170 -2.37 -17.40 3.72
C LEU A 170 -3.32 -18.14 4.67
N VAL A 171 -4.50 -17.58 4.98
CA VAL A 171 -5.52 -18.25 5.82
C VAL A 171 -5.98 -19.57 5.21
N LEU A 172 -6.32 -19.56 3.93
CA LEU A 172 -6.78 -20.76 3.22
C LEU A 172 -5.68 -21.83 3.15
N GLN A 173 -4.43 -21.40 2.98
CA GLN A 173 -3.27 -22.27 2.81
C GLN A 173 -2.79 -22.90 4.13
N PHE A 174 -2.87 -22.16 5.24
CA PHE A 174 -2.39 -22.62 6.54
C PHE A 174 -3.49 -23.11 7.49
N GLY A 175 -4.77 -22.84 7.22
CA GLY A 175 -5.88 -23.33 8.05
C GLY A 175 -5.86 -24.85 8.21
N GLY A 176 -5.63 -25.58 7.12
CA GLY A 176 -5.52 -27.04 7.13
C GLY A 176 -4.24 -27.58 7.80
N LEU A 177 -3.18 -26.78 7.94
CA LEU A 177 -1.94 -27.23 8.60
C LEU A 177 -2.13 -27.41 10.11
N PHE A 178 -2.98 -26.58 10.71
CA PHE A 178 -3.21 -26.56 12.16
C PHE A 178 -4.47 -27.31 12.58
N ALA A 179 -5.58 -27.16 11.85
CA ALA A 179 -6.89 -27.70 12.28
C ALA A 179 -7.10 -29.18 11.90
N ARG A 180 -6.48 -29.67 10.81
CA ARG A 180 -6.74 -31.02 10.26
C ARG A 180 -6.38 -32.16 11.22
N ASP A 181 -5.38 -31.97 12.08
CA ASP A 181 -4.99 -32.99 13.06
C ASP A 181 -6.02 -33.14 14.20
N TRP A 182 -6.74 -32.06 14.49
CA TRP A 182 -7.85 -32.08 15.44
C TRP A 182 -9.07 -32.78 14.84
N GLU A 183 -9.40 -32.43 13.59
CA GLU A 183 -10.56 -32.98 12.85
C GLU A 183 -10.41 -34.49 12.62
N THR A 184 -9.21 -34.93 12.24
CA THR A 184 -8.92 -36.37 11.99
C THR A 184 -8.65 -37.17 13.28
N GLY A 185 -8.63 -36.53 14.45
CA GLY A 185 -8.30 -37.15 15.73
C GLY A 185 -6.84 -37.62 15.88
N SER A 186 -6.01 -37.44 14.86
CA SER A 186 -4.59 -37.84 14.84
C SER A 186 -3.76 -37.10 15.89
N ILE A 187 -4.22 -35.92 16.34
CA ILE A 187 -3.61 -35.17 17.43
C ILE A 187 -3.51 -35.99 18.72
N ARG A 188 -4.48 -36.88 19.03
CA ARG A 188 -4.41 -37.71 20.24
C ARG A 188 -3.22 -38.68 20.19
N LEU A 189 -2.99 -39.29 19.03
CA LEU A 189 -1.86 -40.17 18.78
C LEU A 189 -0.52 -39.41 18.84
N LEU A 190 -0.46 -38.22 18.24
CA LEU A 190 0.73 -37.36 18.27
C LEU A 190 1.04 -36.86 19.69
N LEU A 191 0.02 -36.62 20.52
CA LEU A 191 0.17 -36.19 21.90
C LEU A 191 0.53 -37.35 22.86
N MET A 192 0.38 -38.62 22.46
CA MET A 192 0.81 -39.78 23.25
C MET A 192 2.33 -40.01 23.20
N LEU A 193 3.05 -39.33 22.29
CA LEU A 193 4.50 -39.44 22.18
C LEU A 193 5.22 -38.60 23.27
N PRO A 194 6.14 -39.21 24.06
CA PRO A 194 6.65 -38.64 25.32
C PRO A 194 7.52 -37.38 25.19
N GLN A 195 8.06 -37.05 24.01
CA GLN A 195 8.92 -35.87 23.81
C GLN A 195 8.39 -34.84 22.79
N GLU A 196 7.23 -35.08 22.17
CA GLU A 196 6.89 -34.40 20.91
C GLU A 196 5.94 -33.21 21.03
N ARG A 197 5.21 -33.02 22.14
CA ARG A 197 4.15 -31.99 22.21
C ARG A 197 4.63 -30.54 22.02
N GLN A 198 5.82 -30.21 22.53
CA GLN A 198 6.45 -28.88 22.32
C GLN A 198 7.18 -28.78 20.99
N ARG A 199 7.76 -29.89 20.53
CA ARG A 199 8.47 -29.94 19.25
C ARG A 199 7.46 -29.80 18.11
N LEU A 200 6.35 -30.53 18.11
CA LEU A 200 5.31 -30.49 17.08
C LEU A 200 4.76 -29.08 16.85
N SER A 201 4.33 -28.37 17.92
CA SER A 201 3.78 -27.02 17.78
C SER A 201 4.81 -26.02 17.24
N ARG A 202 6.05 -26.08 17.72
CA ARG A 202 7.15 -25.23 17.23
C ARG A 202 7.52 -25.56 15.79
N HIS A 203 7.48 -26.84 15.41
CA HIS A 203 7.79 -27.28 14.06
C HIS A 203 6.73 -26.83 13.06
N LYS A 204 5.43 -26.91 13.41
CA LYS A 204 4.35 -26.41 12.55
C LYS A 204 4.38 -24.89 12.37
N LEU A 205 4.59 -24.14 13.46
CA LEU A 205 4.73 -22.69 13.39
C LEU A 205 5.98 -22.30 12.57
N GLY A 206 7.12 -22.95 12.81
CA GLY A 206 8.34 -22.72 12.04
C GLY A 206 8.16 -23.04 10.56
N LEU A 207 7.50 -24.14 10.22
CA LEU A 207 7.17 -24.51 8.85
C LEU A 207 6.27 -23.46 8.18
N ALA A 208 5.20 -23.03 8.85
CA ALA A 208 4.28 -22.02 8.32
C ALA A 208 5.01 -20.69 8.06
N LEU A 209 5.87 -20.26 8.98
CA LEU A 209 6.67 -19.03 8.82
C LEU A 209 7.68 -19.13 7.68
N VAL A 210 8.37 -20.28 7.53
CA VAL A 210 9.31 -20.50 6.43
C VAL A 210 8.60 -20.48 5.09
N ILE A 211 7.46 -21.16 4.97
CA ILE A 211 6.66 -21.19 3.74
C ILE A 211 6.15 -19.78 3.43
N ALA A 212 5.45 -19.13 4.36
CA ALA A 212 4.91 -17.78 4.15
C ALA A 212 6.02 -16.77 3.80
N GLY A 213 7.15 -16.82 4.51
CA GLY A 213 8.30 -15.98 4.21
C GLY A 213 8.86 -16.22 2.81
N SER A 214 8.99 -17.49 2.40
CA SER A 214 9.47 -17.82 1.06
C SER A 214 8.50 -17.37 -0.05
N GLU A 215 7.19 -17.51 0.15
CA GLU A 215 6.18 -17.08 -0.80
C GLU A 215 6.17 -15.55 -0.95
N LEU A 216 6.17 -14.82 0.17
CA LEU A 216 6.25 -13.37 0.16
C LEU A 216 7.51 -12.86 -0.55
N VAL A 217 8.65 -13.53 -0.36
CA VAL A 217 9.89 -13.20 -1.06
C VAL A 217 9.75 -13.47 -2.56
N LEU A 218 9.24 -14.63 -2.98
CA LEU A 218 9.07 -14.98 -4.39
C LEU A 218 8.12 -14.01 -5.11
N TRP A 219 6.99 -13.74 -4.49
CA TRP A 219 6.00 -12.77 -4.93
C TRP A 219 6.59 -11.36 -5.06
N SER A 220 7.36 -10.92 -4.07
CA SER A 220 8.04 -9.62 -4.10
C SER A 220 9.08 -9.58 -5.21
N VAL A 221 9.97 -10.58 -5.32
CA VAL A 221 10.98 -10.64 -6.38
C VAL A 221 10.33 -10.61 -7.77
N PHE A 222 9.25 -11.36 -7.96
CA PHE A 222 8.49 -11.34 -9.22
C PHE A 222 7.91 -9.95 -9.52
N GLY A 223 7.23 -9.34 -8.56
CA GLY A 223 6.67 -7.98 -8.73
C GLY A 223 7.76 -6.95 -9.04
N TYR A 224 8.92 -7.06 -8.41
CA TYR A 224 10.09 -6.22 -8.66
C TYR A 224 10.61 -6.39 -10.09
N LEU A 225 10.85 -7.63 -10.51
CA LEU A 225 11.38 -7.94 -11.84
C LEU A 225 10.43 -7.48 -12.94
N LEU A 226 9.12 -7.75 -12.76
CA LEU A 226 8.09 -7.31 -13.70
C LEU A 226 8.11 -5.78 -13.88
N ALA A 227 8.14 -5.03 -12.79
CA ALA A 227 8.17 -3.58 -12.84
C ALA A 227 9.50 -3.05 -13.40
N ALA A 228 10.62 -3.71 -13.11
CA ALA A 228 11.94 -3.32 -13.62
C ALA A 228 12.04 -3.51 -15.13
N ILE A 229 11.56 -4.65 -15.64
CA ILE A 229 11.52 -4.96 -17.07
C ILE A 229 10.61 -3.97 -17.80
N ARG A 230 9.41 -3.70 -17.25
CA ARG A 230 8.43 -2.82 -17.89
C ARG A 230 8.83 -1.34 -17.90
N SER A 231 9.43 -0.86 -16.81
CA SER A 231 9.83 0.56 -16.69
C SER A 231 11.22 0.86 -17.24
N GLY A 232 12.04 -0.17 -17.48
CA GLY A 232 13.46 0.02 -17.78
C GLY A 232 14.27 0.61 -16.63
N GLN A 233 13.69 0.74 -15.42
CA GLN A 233 14.35 1.29 -14.25
C GLN A 233 14.55 0.24 -13.15
N ARG A 234 15.70 0.29 -12.47
CA ARG A 234 16.07 -0.73 -11.48
C ARG A 234 15.56 -0.48 -10.06
N TRP A 235 15.28 0.75 -9.63
CA TRP A 235 14.95 0.98 -8.22
C TRP A 235 13.85 2.01 -8.02
N GLY A 236 14.20 3.29 -8.08
CA GLY A 236 13.28 4.39 -7.85
C GLY A 236 12.92 4.65 -6.38
N GLY A 237 13.61 4.07 -5.40
CA GLY A 237 13.32 4.29 -3.98
C GLY A 237 13.49 5.74 -3.51
N ALA A 238 14.34 6.53 -4.18
CA ALA A 238 14.53 7.96 -3.89
C ALA A 238 13.36 8.85 -4.37
N TYR A 239 12.46 8.33 -5.20
CA TYR A 239 11.33 9.14 -5.67
C TYR A 239 10.39 9.52 -4.50
N PRO A 240 9.88 10.76 -4.48
CA PRO A 240 8.93 11.19 -3.46
C PRO A 240 7.62 10.40 -3.56
N TRP A 241 7.20 9.77 -2.48
CA TRP A 241 5.85 9.25 -2.34
C TRP A 241 4.87 10.40 -2.12
N ARG A 242 5.15 11.25 -1.14
CA ARG A 242 4.34 12.42 -0.77
C ARG A 242 5.20 13.51 -0.12
N ALA A 243 4.78 14.77 -0.26
CA ALA A 243 5.30 15.89 0.51
C ALA A 243 4.39 16.18 1.71
N VAL A 244 4.96 16.29 2.91
CA VAL A 244 4.25 16.63 4.16
C VAL A 244 4.91 17.89 4.74
N GLY A 245 4.23 19.03 4.58
CA GLY A 245 4.83 20.34 4.87
C GLY A 245 6.10 20.53 4.03
N THR A 246 7.23 20.71 4.71
CA THR A 246 8.56 20.88 4.10
C THR A 246 9.33 19.57 3.91
N ARG A 247 8.82 18.43 4.42
CA ARG A 247 9.51 17.14 4.36
C ARG A 247 9.01 16.29 3.21
N ILE A 248 9.93 15.57 2.57
CA ILE A 248 9.64 14.57 1.53
C ILE A 248 9.70 13.19 2.14
N VAL A 249 8.60 12.45 2.02
CA VAL A 249 8.56 11.01 2.30
C VAL A 249 8.93 10.29 1.01
N THR A 250 10.02 9.53 1.02
CA THR A 250 10.49 8.78 -0.15
C THR A 250 9.79 7.43 -0.26
N LEU A 251 9.83 6.82 -1.44
CA LEU A 251 9.30 5.47 -1.63
C LEU A 251 10.04 4.42 -0.79
N ASN A 252 11.33 4.63 -0.51
CA ASN A 252 12.13 3.68 0.27
C ASN A 252 11.63 3.54 1.72
N SER A 253 11.30 4.65 2.38
CA SER A 253 10.78 4.61 3.75
C SER A 253 9.41 3.93 3.82
N VAL A 254 8.57 4.15 2.80
CA VAL A 254 7.26 3.48 2.65
C VAL A 254 7.43 1.98 2.43
N LEU A 255 8.37 1.57 1.57
CA LEU A 255 8.66 0.17 1.29
C LEU A 255 9.12 -0.57 2.56
N LEU A 256 10.03 0.01 3.32
CA LEU A 256 10.54 -0.56 4.58
C LEU A 256 9.44 -0.75 5.63
N THR A 257 8.65 0.30 5.86
CA THR A 257 7.54 0.25 6.82
C THR A 257 6.50 -0.79 6.41
N ASN A 258 6.19 -0.89 5.11
CA ASN A 258 5.21 -1.85 4.62
C ASN A 258 5.71 -3.28 4.63
N MET A 259 6.99 -3.54 4.34
CA MET A 259 7.59 -4.88 4.51
C MET A 259 7.47 -5.35 5.95
N LEU A 260 7.78 -4.48 6.91
CA LEU A 260 7.68 -4.80 8.32
C LEU A 260 6.23 -5.06 8.75
N THR A 261 5.28 -4.26 8.25
CA THR A 261 3.84 -4.51 8.45
C THR A 261 3.41 -5.87 7.88
N ILE A 262 3.81 -6.24 6.66
CA ILE A 262 3.48 -7.56 6.06
C ILE A 262 3.97 -8.70 6.94
N ILE A 263 5.21 -8.61 7.43
CA ILE A 263 5.80 -9.65 8.29
C ILE A 263 5.00 -9.78 9.59
N LEU A 264 4.70 -8.66 10.25
CA LEU A 264 3.95 -8.66 11.51
C LEU A 264 2.54 -9.21 11.34
N VAL A 265 1.81 -8.75 10.32
CA VAL A 265 0.43 -9.19 10.07
C VAL A 265 0.39 -10.66 9.70
N SER A 266 1.29 -11.11 8.82
CA SER A 266 1.35 -12.54 8.42
C SER A 266 1.69 -13.44 9.61
N THR A 267 2.61 -13.00 10.47
CA THR A 267 2.95 -13.71 11.71
C THR A 267 1.74 -13.76 12.65
N LEU A 268 1.03 -12.64 12.81
CA LEU A 268 -0.20 -12.58 13.62
C LEU A 268 -1.27 -13.53 13.11
N VAL A 269 -1.51 -13.56 11.79
CA VAL A 269 -2.47 -14.51 11.17
C VAL A 269 -2.08 -15.95 11.47
N ILE A 270 -0.80 -16.32 11.32
CA ILE A 270 -0.34 -17.69 11.61
C ILE A 270 -0.54 -18.05 13.08
N VAL A 271 -0.21 -17.13 14.00
CA VAL A 271 -0.40 -17.34 15.45
C VAL A 271 -1.88 -17.45 15.82
N LEU A 272 -2.74 -16.61 15.24
CA LEU A 272 -4.18 -16.65 15.47
C LEU A 272 -4.81 -17.93 14.92
N LEU A 273 -4.43 -18.37 13.72
CA LEU A 273 -4.88 -19.66 13.16
C LEU A 273 -4.51 -20.82 14.07
N TYR A 274 -3.30 -20.82 14.63
CA TYR A 274 -2.88 -21.82 15.60
C TYR A 274 -3.77 -21.82 16.85
N TRP A 275 -4.04 -20.65 17.45
CA TRP A 275 -4.91 -20.53 18.62
C TRP A 275 -6.36 -20.94 18.33
N LEU A 276 -6.93 -20.46 17.23
CA LEU A 276 -8.28 -20.82 16.80
C LEU A 276 -8.40 -22.33 16.54
N SER A 277 -7.37 -22.95 15.98
CA SER A 277 -7.35 -24.40 15.76
C SER A 277 -7.41 -25.19 17.05
N ILE A 278 -6.78 -24.71 18.13
CA ILE A 278 -6.85 -25.34 19.46
C ILE A 278 -8.26 -25.18 20.06
N LEU A 279 -8.86 -24.00 19.89
CA LEU A 279 -10.17 -23.65 20.48
C LEU A 279 -11.33 -24.34 19.76
N LEU A 280 -11.38 -24.24 18.43
CA LEU A 280 -12.51 -24.67 17.61
C LEU A 280 -12.38 -26.10 17.14
N ARG A 281 -11.15 -26.61 16.97
CA ARG A 281 -10.84 -28.01 16.60
C ARG A 281 -11.42 -28.50 15.27
N ASP A 282 -11.95 -27.59 14.46
CA ASP A 282 -12.58 -27.84 13.17
C ASP A 282 -12.02 -26.90 12.11
N GLN A 283 -11.61 -27.43 10.96
CA GLN A 283 -10.95 -26.64 9.92
C GLN A 283 -11.87 -25.57 9.33
N PHE A 284 -13.13 -25.93 9.04
CA PHE A 284 -14.08 -25.01 8.42
C PHE A 284 -14.36 -23.83 9.34
N THR A 285 -14.69 -24.10 10.60
CA THR A 285 -15.01 -23.08 11.60
C THR A 285 -13.80 -22.19 11.91
N VAL A 286 -12.58 -22.72 11.91
CA VAL A 286 -11.34 -21.94 12.06
C VAL A 286 -11.16 -20.96 10.91
N ILE A 287 -11.31 -21.42 9.67
CA ILE A 287 -11.18 -20.57 8.48
C ILE A 287 -12.24 -19.48 8.48
N VAL A 288 -13.51 -19.83 8.73
CA VAL A 288 -14.63 -18.87 8.80
C VAL A 288 -14.41 -17.85 9.91
N ALA A 289 -14.02 -18.28 11.10
CA ALA A 289 -13.72 -17.38 12.22
C ALA A 289 -12.55 -16.44 11.89
N MET A 290 -11.50 -16.94 11.26
CA MET A 290 -10.35 -16.12 10.87
C MET A 290 -10.72 -15.08 9.81
N ILE A 291 -11.53 -15.47 8.81
CA ILE A 291 -12.06 -14.54 7.80
C ILE A 291 -12.95 -13.48 8.48
N ALA A 292 -13.79 -13.87 9.45
CA ALA A 292 -14.61 -12.92 10.21
C ALA A 292 -13.75 -11.96 11.06
N VAL A 293 -12.67 -12.42 11.68
CA VAL A 293 -11.71 -11.57 12.41
C VAL A 293 -11.00 -10.59 11.47
N LEU A 294 -10.56 -11.05 10.30
CA LEU A 294 -9.95 -10.18 9.28
C LEU A 294 -10.94 -9.16 8.70
N GLY A 295 -12.16 -9.62 8.37
CA GLY A 295 -13.20 -8.81 7.76
C GLY A 295 -13.86 -7.83 8.71
N SER A 296 -14.01 -8.20 9.98
CA SER A 296 -14.60 -7.31 11.00
C SER A 296 -13.76 -6.06 11.26
N GLY A 297 -12.43 -6.17 11.15
CA GLY A 297 -11.51 -5.03 11.19
C GLY A 297 -11.78 -3.99 10.10
N ALA A 298 -12.16 -4.42 8.90
CA ALA A 298 -12.43 -3.56 7.75
C ALA A 298 -13.88 -3.03 7.72
N LEU A 299 -14.85 -3.86 8.11
CA LEU A 299 -16.28 -3.56 7.98
C LEU A 299 -16.86 -2.77 9.16
N PHE A 300 -16.44 -3.04 10.40
CA PHE A 300 -17.08 -2.42 11.58
C PHE A 300 -16.39 -1.15 12.08
N PHE A 301 -15.14 -0.90 11.67
CA PHE A 301 -14.35 0.21 12.20
C PHE A 301 -14.08 1.33 11.19
N GLY A 302 -14.63 1.24 9.97
CA GLY A 302 -14.40 2.21 8.89
C GLY A 302 -14.85 3.65 9.20
N GLU A 303 -15.81 3.84 10.12
CA GLU A 303 -16.37 5.15 10.49
C GLU A 303 -16.28 5.47 12.00
N ALA A 304 -16.02 4.48 12.86
CA ALA A 304 -16.00 4.65 14.32
C ALA A 304 -14.57 4.88 14.85
N SER A 305 -13.94 5.99 14.43
CA SER A 305 -12.55 6.34 14.80
C SER A 305 -12.33 6.68 16.28
N THR A 306 -13.39 6.71 17.10
CA THR A 306 -13.35 7.03 18.53
C THR A 306 -13.52 5.81 19.45
N ASN A 307 -13.71 4.61 18.90
CA ASN A 307 -13.96 3.41 19.71
C ASN A 307 -12.67 2.79 20.26
N LEU A 308 -12.64 2.56 21.58
CA LEU A 308 -11.62 1.80 22.31
C LEU A 308 -11.36 0.41 21.67
N LEU A 309 -12.40 -0.19 21.10
CA LEU A 309 -12.35 -1.46 20.36
C LEU A 309 -11.52 -1.39 19.07
N ALA A 310 -11.48 -0.22 18.42
CA ALA A 310 -10.65 -0.01 17.23
C ALA A 310 -9.16 0.03 17.60
N ALA A 311 -8.82 0.56 18.78
CA ALA A 311 -7.45 0.53 19.32
C ALA A 311 -7.00 -0.89 19.74
N LEU A 312 -7.92 -1.82 19.97
CA LEU A 312 -7.59 -3.20 20.32
C LEU A 312 -7.46 -4.12 19.10
N ASN A 313 -7.87 -3.66 17.91
CA ASN A 313 -7.80 -4.46 16.69
C ASN A 313 -6.51 -4.17 15.91
N PRO A 314 -5.52 -5.09 15.91
CA PRO A 314 -4.25 -4.90 15.22
C PRO A 314 -4.43 -4.75 13.70
N PHE A 315 -5.43 -5.39 13.10
CA PHE A 315 -5.71 -5.27 11.66
C PHE A 315 -6.23 -3.87 11.29
N TYR A 316 -6.98 -3.23 12.21
CA TYR A 316 -7.40 -1.83 12.06
C TYR A 316 -6.22 -0.87 12.26
N GLN A 317 -5.40 -1.06 13.30
CA GLN A 317 -4.27 -0.19 13.60
C GLN A 317 -3.12 -0.29 12.58
N LEU A 318 -2.87 -1.48 12.01
CA LEU A 318 -1.91 -1.68 10.92
C LEU A 318 -2.41 -1.13 9.58
N GLY A 319 -3.65 -0.62 9.54
CA GLY A 319 -4.19 0.09 8.39
C GLY A 319 -4.68 -0.84 7.28
N LEU A 320 -5.42 -1.91 7.57
CA LEU A 320 -6.14 -2.64 6.51
C LEU A 320 -7.47 -1.97 6.11
N SER A 321 -7.82 -0.85 6.74
CA SER A 321 -8.97 -0.01 6.39
C SER A 321 -8.57 1.16 5.46
N THR A 322 -9.57 1.79 4.83
CA THR A 322 -9.46 2.96 3.92
C THR A 322 -8.60 4.12 4.42
N HIS A 323 -8.24 4.15 5.70
CA HIS A 323 -7.39 5.14 6.35
C HIS A 323 -5.89 5.07 5.97
N VAL A 324 -5.43 4.09 5.17
CA VAL A 324 -4.03 4.04 4.65
C VAL A 324 -3.64 5.33 3.92
N GLY A 325 -4.56 5.93 3.16
CA GLY A 325 -4.29 7.19 2.45
C GLY A 325 -4.01 8.38 3.36
N LEU A 326 -4.58 8.36 4.58
CA LEU A 326 -4.44 9.42 5.58
C LEU A 326 -3.36 9.11 6.63
N ARG A 327 -3.14 7.85 7.02
CA ARG A 327 -2.08 7.46 7.96
C ARG A 327 -0.67 7.50 7.37
N ASN A 328 -0.54 7.40 6.03
CA ASN A 328 0.72 7.71 5.33
C ASN A 328 1.21 9.17 5.50
N VAL A 329 0.45 10.01 6.21
CA VAL A 329 0.84 11.39 6.61
C VAL A 329 1.70 11.41 7.87
N LEU A 330 1.62 10.38 8.73
CA LEU A 330 2.31 10.34 10.02
C LEU A 330 3.00 9.00 10.18
N VAL A 331 4.33 8.99 10.00
CA VAL A 331 5.23 7.89 10.40
C VAL A 331 4.88 7.36 11.81
N TYR A 332 4.32 8.20 12.69
CA TYR A 332 3.82 7.88 14.02
C TYR A 332 2.63 6.90 14.05
N GLY A 333 1.67 6.98 13.13
CA GLY A 333 0.49 6.10 13.13
C GLY A 333 0.84 4.66 12.78
N THR A 334 1.73 4.49 11.80
CA THR A 334 2.26 3.17 11.41
C THR A 334 3.17 2.60 12.50
N LEU A 335 3.98 3.43 13.16
CA LEU A 335 4.82 3.00 14.28
C LEU A 335 3.99 2.53 15.48
N MET A 336 2.94 3.24 15.87
CA MET A 336 2.01 2.79 16.92
C MET A 336 1.35 1.45 16.57
N GLY A 337 0.88 1.30 15.32
CA GLY A 337 0.30 0.02 14.87
C GLY A 337 1.31 -1.12 14.92
N ILE A 338 2.57 -0.87 14.55
CA ILE A 338 3.68 -1.82 14.64
C ILE A 338 3.93 -2.24 16.09
N THR A 339 4.02 -1.28 17.02
CA THR A 339 4.29 -1.56 18.44
C THR A 339 3.15 -2.34 19.09
N ASP A 340 1.91 -1.95 18.83
CA ASP A 340 0.73 -2.57 19.43
C ASP A 340 0.55 -4.00 18.92
N THR A 341 0.80 -4.23 17.62
CA THR A 341 0.77 -5.57 17.02
C THR A 341 1.89 -6.45 17.56
N ALA A 342 3.09 -5.91 17.72
CA ALA A 342 4.20 -6.63 18.35
C ALA A 342 3.86 -6.99 19.81
N LEU A 343 3.19 -6.11 20.54
CA LEU A 343 2.74 -6.35 21.92
C LEU A 343 1.66 -7.44 21.98
N ILE A 344 0.69 -7.43 21.06
CA ILE A 344 -0.34 -8.48 20.96
C ILE A 344 0.30 -9.83 20.62
N LEU A 345 1.25 -9.86 19.66
CA LEU A 345 2.03 -11.05 19.35
C LEU A 345 2.78 -11.57 20.58
N ALA A 346 3.46 -10.68 21.31
CA ALA A 346 4.17 -11.03 22.53
C ALA A 346 3.21 -11.57 23.61
N ALA A 347 2.02 -10.99 23.76
CA ALA A 347 1.00 -11.45 24.69
C ALA A 347 0.42 -12.82 24.29
N LEU A 348 0.15 -13.06 23.00
CA LEU A 348 -0.34 -14.35 22.50
C LEU A 348 0.70 -15.46 22.63
N VAL A 349 1.97 -15.15 22.36
CA VAL A 349 3.08 -16.09 22.55
C VAL A 349 3.33 -16.33 24.03
N GLY A 350 3.38 -15.27 24.85
CA GLY A 350 3.58 -15.36 26.30
C GLY A 350 2.44 -16.10 27.02
N GLY A 351 1.19 -15.85 26.63
CA GLY A 351 0.00 -16.56 27.11
C GLY A 351 0.03 -18.05 26.76
N HIS A 352 0.60 -18.43 25.61
CA HIS A 352 0.80 -19.84 25.25
C HIS A 352 1.74 -20.55 26.23
N PHE A 353 2.85 -19.89 26.58
CA PHE A 353 3.80 -20.41 27.56
C PHE A 353 3.19 -20.50 28.97
N TRP A 354 2.40 -19.51 29.39
CA TRP A 354 1.76 -19.49 30.71
C TRP A 354 0.65 -20.53 30.85
N TRP A 355 -0.28 -20.61 29.90
CA TRP A 355 -1.37 -21.60 29.88
C TRP A 355 -0.84 -23.04 29.91
N ARG A 356 0.27 -23.33 29.21
CA ARG A 356 0.88 -24.66 29.27
C ARG A 356 1.58 -24.97 30.59
N LYS A 357 2.17 -23.97 31.25
CA LYS A 357 2.80 -24.17 32.57
C LYS A 357 1.74 -24.53 33.62
N SER A 358 0.56 -23.92 33.56
CA SER A 358 -0.54 -24.23 34.49
C SER A 358 -1.19 -25.59 34.21
N THR A 359 -1.28 -26.04 32.95
CA THR A 359 -1.85 -27.36 32.61
C THR A 359 -0.88 -28.54 32.79
N ASN A 360 0.42 -28.30 32.95
CA ASN A 360 1.44 -29.34 33.22
C ASN A 360 1.68 -29.55 34.73
N LEU A 361 0.96 -28.83 35.60
CA LEU A 361 1.02 -28.98 37.06
C LEU A 361 -0.09 -29.89 37.63
N VAL A 362 -0.73 -30.70 36.77
CA VAL A 362 -1.71 -31.73 37.17
C VAL A 362 -1.17 -33.10 36.84
#